data_AF-A0A661J0P7-F1
#
_entry.id   AF-A0A661J0P7-F1
#
_cell.length_a   1.000
_cell.length_b   1.000
_cell.length_c   1.000
_cell.angle_alpha   90.00
_cell.angle_beta   90.00
_cell.angle_gamma   90.00
#
_symmetry.space_group_name_H-M   'P 1'
#
loop_
_entity.id
_entity.type
_entity.pdbx_description
1 polymer ?
#
loop_
_entity_poly.entity_id
_entity_poly.type
_entity_poly.pdbx_seq_one_letter_code
_entity_poly.pdbx_strand_id
1 'polypeptide(L)'
;MRSPDTSKAAATLQIEVLRRMGPEGRLQAAIDLCRTSRVLLLEGVHKRHPEYNARQAELAVIRLTLPTDLFLAAYPEAEGILP
;
A
#
# COMPACT_ATOMS: atom_id res chain seq x y z
N MET A 1 -9.57 -6.32 -18.26
CA MET A 1 -10.79 -5.57 -17.86
C MET A 1 -10.45 -4.08 -17.92
N ARG A 2 -11.20 -3.26 -18.65
CA ARG A 2 -10.97 -1.80 -18.75
C ARG A 2 -11.90 -1.08 -17.76
N SER A 3 -11.38 -0.15 -16.96
CA SER A 3 -12.21 0.70 -16.10
C SER A 3 -13.21 1.52 -16.95
N PRO A 4 -14.48 1.67 -16.52
CA PRO A 4 -15.45 2.53 -17.22
C PRO A 4 -15.02 4.00 -17.21
N ASP A 5 -14.27 4.43 -16.18
CA ASP A 5 -13.73 5.78 -15.99
C ASP A 5 -12.34 5.99 -16.64
N THR A 6 -12.03 5.20 -17.67
CA THR A 6 -10.76 5.34 -18.41
C THR A 6 -11.02 5.17 -19.89
N SER A 7 -10.67 6.18 -20.69
CA SER A 7 -10.86 6.12 -22.13
C SER A 7 -10.10 4.94 -22.74
N LYS A 8 -10.61 4.40 -23.85
CA LYS A 8 -9.96 3.28 -24.55
C LYS A 8 -8.53 3.64 -24.96
N ALA A 9 -8.31 4.86 -25.45
CA ALA A 9 -6.99 5.34 -25.85
C ALA A 9 -6.00 5.38 -24.68
N ALA A 10 -6.41 5.89 -23.52
CA ALA A 10 -5.57 5.95 -22.33
C ALA A 10 -5.19 4.56 -21.83
N ALA A 11 -6.14 3.62 -21.80
CA ALA A 11 -5.88 2.24 -21.40
C ALA A 11 -4.88 1.53 -22.35
N THR A 12 -5.01 1.74 -23.67
CA THR A 12 -4.05 1.21 -24.65
C THR A 12 -2.67 1.79 -24.43
N LEU A 13 -2.55 3.10 -24.27
CA LEU A 13 -1.26 3.78 -24.05
C LEU A 13 -0.58 3.29 -22.77
N GLN A 14 -1.33 3.12 -21.68
CA GLN A 14 -0.79 2.59 -20.42
C GLN A 14 -0.16 1.20 -20.62
N ILE A 15 -0.84 0.30 -21.33
CA ILE A 15 -0.32 -1.05 -21.60
C ILE A 15 0.94 -0.98 -22.46
N GLU A 16 0.97 -0.11 -23.47
CA GLU A 16 2.16 0.09 -24.31
C GLU A 16 3.35 0.60 -23.51
N VAL A 17 3.14 1.58 -22.61
CA VAL A 17 4.18 2.08 -21.69
C VAL A 17 4.70 0.95 -20.80
N LEU A 18 3.81 0.19 -20.17
CA LEU A 18 4.19 -0.95 -19.32
C LEU A 18 4.98 -2.02 -20.10
N ARG A 19 4.67 -2.25 -21.38
CA ARG A 19 5.43 -3.19 -22.23
C ARG A 19 6.83 -2.66 -22.56
N ARG A 20 6.98 -1.35 -22.79
CA ARG A 20 8.26 -0.72 -23.13
C ARG A 20 9.22 -0.57 -21.94
N MET A 21 8.72 -0.57 -20.70
CA MET A 21 9.54 -0.40 -19.49
C MET A 21 10.57 -1.51 -19.24
N GLY A 22 10.38 -2.70 -19.82
CA GLY A 22 11.22 -3.86 -19.51
C GLY A 22 11.09 -4.36 -18.06
N PRO A 23 11.79 -5.44 -17.68
CA PRO A 23 11.73 -6.01 -16.34
C PRO A 23 12.20 -5.05 -15.23
N GLU A 24 13.31 -4.37 -15.44
CA GLU A 24 13.93 -3.47 -14.45
C GLU A 24 13.06 -2.24 -14.20
N GLY A 25 12.53 -1.63 -15.27
CA GLY A 25 11.63 -0.48 -15.14
C GLY A 25 10.32 -0.85 -14.42
N ARG A 26 9.81 -2.07 -14.65
CA ARG A 26 8.63 -2.58 -13.92
C ARG A 26 8.93 -2.83 -12.45
N LEU A 27 10.10 -3.37 -12.12
CA LEU A 27 10.50 -3.57 -10.73
C LEU A 27 10.62 -2.22 -10.01
N GLN A 28 11.25 -1.23 -10.64
CA GLN A 28 11.35 0.11 -10.08
C GLN A 28 9.97 0.73 -9.84
N ALA A 29 9.07 0.66 -10.83
CA ALA A 29 7.70 1.14 -10.69
C ALA A 29 6.92 0.43 -9.57
N ALA A 30 7.14 -0.88 -9.38
CA ALA A 30 6.54 -1.63 -8.28
C ALA A 30 7.06 -1.17 -6.91
N ILE A 31 8.37 -0.95 -6.78
CA ILE A 31 8.97 -0.42 -5.55
C ILE A 31 8.41 0.96 -5.21
N ASP A 32 8.28 1.84 -6.20
CA ASP A 32 7.74 3.18 -6.01
C ASP A 32 6.25 3.12 -5.63
N LEU A 33 5.46 2.24 -6.26
CA LEU A 33 4.08 2.00 -5.87
C LEU A 33 3.98 1.48 -4.42
N CYS A 34 4.86 0.60 -3.98
CA CYS A 34 4.89 0.13 -2.60
C CYS A 34 5.16 1.29 -1.62
N ARG A 35 6.08 2.21 -1.95
CA ARG A 35 6.36 3.40 -1.14
C ARG A 35 5.13 4.31 -1.06
N THR A 36 4.51 4.63 -2.19
CA THR A 36 3.28 5.44 -2.23
C THR A 36 2.15 4.79 -1.44
N SER A 37 1.97 3.47 -1.58
CA SER A 37 0.93 2.74 -0.86
C SER A 37 1.11 2.84 0.65
N ARG A 38 2.34 2.72 1.17
CA ARG A 38 2.63 2.88 2.60
C ARG A 38 2.30 4.27 3.13
N VAL A 39 2.59 5.32 2.35
CA VAL A 39 2.23 6.69 2.71
C VAL A 39 0.71 6.84 2.80
N LEU A 40 -0.03 6.33 1.81
CA LEU A 40 -1.49 6.40 1.80
C LEU A 40 -2.12 5.61 2.95
N LEU A 41 -1.58 4.43 3.29
CA LEU A 41 -2.03 3.67 4.45
C LEU A 41 -1.80 4.45 5.76
N LEU A 42 -0.64 5.06 5.92
CA LEU A 42 -0.31 5.86 7.10
C LEU A 42 -1.26 7.06 7.25
N GLU A 43 -1.54 7.79 6.17
CA GLU A 43 -2.53 8.87 6.18
C GLU A 43 -3.94 8.36 6.54
N GLY A 44 -4.30 7.18 6.04
CA GLY A 44 -5.55 6.52 6.41
C GLY A 44 -5.64 6.13 7.88
N VAL A 45 -4.51 5.71 8.49
CA VAL A 45 -4.39 5.43 9.92
C VAL A 45 -4.55 6.71 10.72
N HIS A 46 -3.80 7.78 10.41
CA HIS A 46 -3.89 9.06 11.13
C HIS A 46 -5.30 9.65 11.12
N LYS A 47 -6.06 9.46 10.02
CA LYS A 47 -7.45 9.91 9.95
C LYS A 47 -8.40 9.12 10.85
N ARG A 48 -8.15 7.83 11.09
CA ARG A 48 -9.02 6.96 11.89
C ARG A 48 -8.64 6.97 13.38
N HIS A 49 -7.34 7.09 13.67
CA HIS A 49 -6.76 7.05 15.00
C HIS A 49 -5.83 8.27 15.20
N PRO A 50 -6.37 9.51 15.27
CA PRO A 50 -5.58 10.72 15.41
C PRO A 50 -4.77 10.78 16.72
N GLU A 51 -5.11 9.98 17.72
CA GLU A 51 -4.42 9.84 19.00
C GLU A 51 -3.18 8.94 18.95
N TYR A 52 -2.98 8.20 17.85
CA TYR A 52 -1.83 7.31 17.73
C TYR A 52 -0.53 8.09 17.62
N ASN A 53 0.46 7.70 18.42
CA ASN A 53 1.83 8.16 18.22
C ASN A 53 2.46 7.50 16.98
N ALA A 54 3.64 7.98 16.57
CA ALA A 54 4.33 7.50 15.36
C ALA A 54 4.54 5.97 15.34
N ARG A 55 4.87 5.35 16.48
CA ARG A 55 5.10 3.91 16.57
C ARG A 55 3.79 3.12 16.47
N GLN A 56 2.72 3.61 17.10
CA GLN A 56 1.39 3.01 16.99
C GLN A 56 0.86 3.09 15.56
N ALA A 57 1.06 4.23 14.89
CA ALA A 57 0.65 4.41 13.51
C ALA A 57 1.42 3.49 12.55
N GLU A 58 2.73 3.31 12.76
CA GLU A 58 3.53 2.35 12.00
C GLU A 58 3.03 0.90 12.20
N LEU A 59 2.77 0.50 13.44
CA LEU A 59 2.25 -0.83 13.77
C LEU A 59 0.87 -1.07 13.14
N ALA A 60 0.00 -0.06 13.09
CA ALA A 60 -1.30 -0.15 12.42
C ALA A 60 -1.16 -0.35 10.89
N VAL A 61 -0.20 0.31 10.25
CA VAL A 61 0.10 0.06 8.82
C VAL A 61 0.60 -1.37 8.60
N ILE A 62 1.45 -1.90 9.50
CA ILE A 62 1.91 -3.30 9.45
C ILE A 62 0.72 -4.25 9.66
N ARG A 63 -0.19 -3.93 10.59
CA ARG A 63 -1.41 -4.69 10.88
C ARG A 63 -2.37 -4.79 9.69
N LEU A 64 -2.45 -3.74 8.87
CA LEU A 64 -3.20 -3.72 7.60
C LEU A 64 -2.58 -4.61 6.52
N THR A 65 -1.29 -4.88 6.59
CA THR A 65 -0.53 -5.58 5.54
C THR A 65 -0.41 -7.08 5.82
N LEU A 66 -0.26 -7.47 7.10
CA LEU A 66 -0.06 -8.85 7.51
C LEU A 66 -1.38 -9.51 7.95
N PRO A 67 -1.54 -10.82 7.75
CA PRO A 67 -2.57 -11.59 8.45
C PRO A 67 -2.47 -11.43 9.97
N THR A 68 -3.62 -11.50 10.66
CA THR A 68 -3.70 -11.35 12.12
C THR A 68 -2.73 -12.22 12.88
N ASP A 69 -2.69 -13.51 12.58
CA ASP A 69 -1.87 -14.46 13.33
C ASP A 69 -0.38 -14.15 13.19
N LEU A 70 0.05 -13.71 11.99
CA LEU A 70 1.43 -13.33 11.73
C LEU A 70 1.81 -12.02 12.43
N PHE A 71 0.89 -11.05 12.46
CA PHE A 71 1.10 -9.80 13.18
C PHE A 71 1.27 -10.05 14.68
N LEU A 72 0.36 -10.83 15.29
CA LEU A 72 0.40 -11.12 16.73
C LEU A 72 1.61 -11.97 17.11
N ALA A 73 2.06 -12.87 16.23
CA ALA A 73 3.29 -13.63 16.45
C ALA A 73 4.54 -12.73 16.45
N ALA A 74 4.57 -11.70 15.61
CA ALA A 74 5.71 -10.79 15.47
C ALA A 74 5.69 -9.61 16.46
N TYR A 75 4.51 -9.14 16.86
CA TYR A 75 4.28 -7.97 17.71
C TYR A 75 3.23 -8.29 18.81
N PRO A 76 3.50 -9.22 19.72
CA PRO A 76 2.54 -9.63 20.75
C PRO A 76 2.16 -8.47 21.69
N GLU A 77 3.07 -7.53 21.93
CA GLU A 77 2.83 -6.33 22.74
C GLU A 77 1.87 -5.33 22.09
N ALA A 78 1.63 -5.47 20.77
CA ALA A 78 0.83 -4.57 19.96
C ALA A 78 -0.58 -5.10 19.68
N GLU A 79 -1.07 -6.09 20.43
CA GLU A 79 -2.40 -6.70 20.24
C GLU A 79 -3.53 -5.67 20.21
N GLY A 80 -3.43 -4.61 21.02
CA GLY A 80 -4.40 -3.52 21.08
C GLY A 80 -4.35 -2.52 19.91
N ILE A 81 -3.40 -2.66 18.97
CA ILE A 81 -3.29 -1.77 17.82
C ILE A 81 -4.34 -2.16 16.77
N LEU A 82 -5.24 -1.22 16.51
CA LEU A 82 -6.27 -1.37 15.50
C LEU A 82 -5.78 -0.80 14.16
N PRO A 83 -6.13 -1.47 13.04
CA PRO A 83 -5.74 -1.01 11.71
C PRO A 83 -6.43 0.29 11.33
#